data_AF-A0A8H7C881-F1
#
_entry.id   AF-A0A8H7C881-F1
#
_cell.length_a   1.000
_cell.length_b   1.000
_cell.length_c   1.000
_cell.angle_alpha   90.00
_cell.angle_beta   90.00
_cell.angle_gamma   90.00
#
_symmetry.space_group_name_H-M   'P 1'
#
loop_
_entity.id
_entity.type
_entity.pdbx_description
1 polymer ?
#
loop_
_entity_poly.entity_id
_entity_poly.type
_entity_poly.pdbx_seq_one_letter_code
_entity_poly.pdbx_strand_id
1 'polypeptide(L)'
;MHSQSIPTNGTIRYLTTLLSQANFRDFESPGNQRLSNSMAFLAHISTMLNITYSGVVVAVTGQLKQDLANAVIVISKDSPDSPEDQPFHVEPTSITATKFEPKEIRFLTADCDESVPFVQHVKDLIGVLELSRKSEIHHLDVARWLMHRCHRKLSYRVQHIEQEWKTSPTVTMKAWEPTDLDREFIESHPRTIVLPTTSKFMIVLKDVHITALTLNSVETAKMFICGIADLLTSLHRIRRPKGLKETRFEDIEAVVKVLVILEGILDDDVIHYIITKSSLSRNFQPQGISDEGTTQSDSDAGTKTELKINDSEDLADDDDEIAGTQQLPGEGKGEQVFRYMRTLTAWITASRVVIGALRKLEKPLSASIVTLGDYSSEALSQMEELQDGIIGQLKAELVDSTWLDRQGERLRKSLVKGTVKAPRVHAEAGLMALAKVARDGTMNLESQEVKEVFMADPVLIGVSKKCCYMCSLLGQALSAGSTADFNRVIMQLPGTHGHMFSWDPPQFGVSQSVLDELADNLKRKVVELADRYAPDQAATILEILPAAPDPDSEWC
;
A
#
# COMPACT_ATOMS: atom_id res chain seq x y z
N MET A 1 -3.63 -1.52 -46.98
CA MET A 1 -3.75 -2.32 -45.75
C MET A 1 -4.37 -1.41 -44.69
N HIS A 2 -5.59 -1.68 -44.25
CA HIS A 2 -6.18 -0.94 -43.14
C HIS A 2 -5.44 -1.38 -41.86
N SER A 3 -4.72 -0.46 -41.24
CA SER A 3 -4.18 -0.68 -39.90
C SER A 3 -5.36 -0.97 -38.99
N GLN A 4 -5.45 -2.20 -38.47
CA GLN A 4 -6.44 -2.53 -37.47
C GLN A 4 -6.16 -1.67 -36.24
N SER A 5 -7.18 -0.98 -35.74
CA SER A 5 -7.07 -0.18 -34.52
C SER A 5 -6.68 -1.09 -33.36
N ILE A 6 -5.61 -0.74 -32.65
CA ILE A 6 -5.16 -1.48 -31.47
C ILE A 6 -6.24 -1.40 -30.39
N PRO A 7 -6.65 -2.52 -29.77
CA PRO A 7 -7.62 -2.49 -28.69
C PRO A 7 -7.18 -1.62 -27.52
N THR A 8 -8.08 -0.77 -27.00
CA THR A 8 -7.80 0.15 -25.88
C THR A 8 -7.37 -0.60 -24.61
N ASN A 9 -8.03 -1.72 -24.27
CA ASN A 9 -7.68 -2.50 -23.08
C ASN A 9 -6.25 -3.06 -23.16
N GLY A 10 -5.87 -3.65 -24.30
CA GLY A 10 -4.51 -4.14 -24.53
C GLY A 10 -3.47 -3.02 -24.46
N THR A 11 -3.82 -1.83 -24.94
CA THR A 11 -2.97 -0.62 -24.82
C THR A 11 -2.76 -0.24 -23.35
N ILE A 12 -3.82 -0.17 -22.55
CA ILE A 12 -3.71 0.16 -21.12
C ILE A 12 -2.88 -0.88 -20.37
N ARG A 13 -3.14 -2.18 -20.57
CA ARG A 13 -2.41 -3.29 -19.94
C ARG A 13 -0.90 -3.19 -20.21
N TYR A 14 -0.54 -2.97 -21.47
CA TYR A 14 0.85 -2.83 -21.88
C TYR A 14 1.52 -1.59 -21.25
N LEU A 15 0.91 -0.41 -21.39
CA LEU A 15 1.51 0.84 -20.94
C LEU A 15 1.65 0.92 -19.42
N THR A 16 0.66 0.45 -18.66
CA THR A 16 0.74 0.42 -17.19
C THR A 16 1.84 -0.52 -16.71
N THR A 17 2.00 -1.67 -17.35
CA THR A 17 3.09 -2.61 -17.02
C THR A 17 4.46 -2.04 -17.39
N LEU A 18 4.59 -1.42 -18.56
CA LEU A 18 5.82 -0.74 -19.00
C LEU A 18 6.23 0.34 -18.00
N LEU A 19 5.28 1.20 -17.61
CA LEU A 19 5.48 2.28 -16.64
C LEU A 19 5.81 1.73 -15.24
N SER A 20 5.14 0.64 -14.81
CA SER A 20 5.43 -0.04 -13.55
C SER A 20 6.87 -0.54 -13.51
N GLN A 21 7.36 -1.20 -14.57
CA GLN A 21 8.75 -1.69 -14.65
C GLN A 21 9.78 -0.57 -14.75
N ALA A 22 9.40 0.55 -15.34
CA ALA A 22 10.21 1.77 -15.36
C ALA A 22 10.22 2.51 -14.01
N ASN A 23 9.59 1.94 -12.96
CA ASN A 23 9.39 2.58 -11.66
C ASN A 23 8.77 3.97 -11.78
N PHE A 24 7.81 4.14 -12.71
CA PHE A 24 7.12 5.40 -12.90
C PHE A 24 6.41 5.81 -11.62
N ARG A 25 6.49 7.12 -11.36
CA ARG A 25 5.76 7.74 -10.29
C ARG A 25 5.29 9.13 -10.71
N ASP A 26 4.03 9.43 -10.46
CA ASP A 26 3.46 10.75 -10.70
C ASP A 26 2.61 11.19 -9.50
N PHE A 27 2.79 12.46 -9.16
CA PHE A 27 2.44 13.03 -7.88
C PHE A 27 1.73 14.36 -8.02
N GLU A 28 1.01 14.56 -9.12
CA GLU A 28 -0.12 15.49 -9.16
C GLU A 28 -1.19 15.02 -8.15
N SER A 29 -0.88 15.14 -6.86
CA SER A 29 -1.73 14.74 -5.77
C SER A 29 -2.62 15.91 -5.41
N PRO A 30 -3.96 15.77 -5.49
CA PRO A 30 -4.82 16.67 -4.74
C PRO A 30 -4.37 16.59 -3.27
N GLY A 31 -4.06 17.76 -2.67
CA GLY A 31 -3.38 17.84 -1.37
C GLY A 31 -4.06 16.99 -0.29
N ASN A 32 -3.28 16.52 0.70
CA ASN A 32 -3.71 15.64 1.80
C ASN A 32 -5.10 16.01 2.34
N GLN A 33 -6.16 15.42 1.78
CA GLN A 33 -7.51 15.63 2.28
C GLN A 33 -7.64 14.80 3.55
N ARG A 34 -8.01 15.47 4.64
CA ARG A 34 -8.33 14.78 5.89
C ARG A 34 -9.49 13.82 5.61
N LEU A 35 -9.22 12.53 5.78
CA LEU A 35 -10.24 11.49 5.59
C LEU A 35 -11.41 11.75 6.53
N SER A 36 -12.63 11.58 6.03
CA SER A 36 -13.81 11.59 6.90
C SER A 36 -13.75 10.42 7.88
N ASN A 37 -14.43 10.51 9.03
CA ASN A 37 -14.46 9.42 10.00
C ASN A 37 -14.99 8.11 9.38
N SER A 38 -15.96 8.20 8.46
CA SER A 38 -16.51 7.05 7.74
C SER A 38 -15.49 6.43 6.80
N MET A 39 -14.71 7.25 6.08
CA MET A 39 -13.63 6.75 5.23
C MET A 39 -12.51 6.09 6.05
N ALA A 40 -12.13 6.70 7.17
CA ALA A 40 -11.15 6.12 8.08
C ALA A 40 -11.63 4.76 8.62
N PHE A 41 -12.91 4.64 8.96
CA PHE A 41 -13.52 3.37 9.37
C PHE A 41 -13.39 2.29 8.28
N LEU A 42 -13.76 2.61 7.02
CA LEU A 42 -13.67 1.66 5.91
C LEU A 42 -12.22 1.27 5.60
N ALA A 43 -11.29 2.22 5.64
CA ALA A 43 -9.86 1.95 5.50
C ALA A 43 -9.35 0.99 6.59
N HIS A 44 -9.78 1.17 7.84
CA HIS A 44 -9.42 0.28 8.93
C HIS A 44 -10.06 -1.11 8.82
N ILE A 45 -11.27 -1.24 8.26
CA ILE A 45 -11.81 -2.57 7.89
C ILE A 45 -10.91 -3.22 6.83
N SER A 46 -10.51 -2.50 5.79
CA SER A 46 -9.56 -3.02 4.79
C SER A 46 -8.24 -3.47 5.46
N THR A 47 -7.71 -2.72 6.43
CA THR A 47 -6.55 -3.15 7.22
C THR A 47 -6.78 -4.47 7.98
N MET A 48 -7.95 -4.66 8.60
CA MET A 48 -8.29 -5.91 9.31
C MET A 48 -8.48 -7.11 8.37
N LEU A 49 -8.86 -6.87 7.12
CA LEU A 49 -9.01 -7.90 6.10
C LEU A 49 -7.68 -8.27 5.45
N ASN A 50 -6.69 -7.38 5.51
CA ASN A 50 -5.35 -7.58 4.96
C ASN A 50 -4.49 -8.45 5.91
N ILE A 51 -4.81 -9.74 5.99
CA ILE A 51 -4.18 -10.71 6.89
C ILE A 51 -3.26 -11.73 6.19
N THR A 52 -3.41 -11.94 4.88
CA THR A 52 -2.71 -13.00 4.14
C THR A 52 -1.58 -12.45 3.25
N TYR A 53 -0.70 -13.36 2.84
CA TYR A 53 0.26 -13.18 1.73
C TYR A 53 -0.32 -13.57 0.37
N SER A 54 -1.64 -13.71 0.25
CA SER A 54 -2.23 -14.56 -0.79
C SER A 54 -2.65 -13.79 -2.06
N GLY A 55 -1.92 -12.77 -2.50
CA GLY A 55 -2.24 -12.02 -3.72
C GLY A 55 -3.58 -11.30 -3.72
N VAL A 56 -4.27 -11.27 -2.57
CA VAL A 56 -5.60 -10.69 -2.46
C VAL A 56 -5.49 -9.21 -2.13
N VAL A 57 -5.84 -8.38 -3.11
CA VAL A 57 -6.04 -6.94 -2.89
C VAL A 57 -7.48 -6.70 -2.50
N VAL A 58 -7.69 -5.90 -1.44
CA VAL A 58 -9.00 -5.67 -0.83
C VAL A 58 -9.32 -4.19 -0.77
N ALA A 59 -10.47 -3.81 -1.32
CA ALA A 59 -11.07 -2.49 -1.14
C ALA A 59 -12.46 -2.61 -0.53
N VAL A 60 -12.83 -1.63 0.29
CA VAL A 60 -14.09 -1.64 1.05
C VAL A 60 -14.84 -0.34 0.80
N THR A 61 -16.09 -0.42 0.38
CA THR A 61 -17.03 0.70 0.44
C THR A 61 -18.14 0.40 1.44
N GLY A 62 -18.91 1.39 1.84
CA GLY A 62 -19.98 1.17 2.80
C GLY A 62 -20.71 2.43 3.23
N GLN A 63 -21.81 2.21 3.95
CA GLN A 63 -22.58 3.26 4.62
C GLN A 63 -22.56 3.03 6.12
N LEU A 64 -22.32 4.13 6.85
CA LEU A 64 -22.40 4.18 8.31
C LEU A 64 -23.44 5.23 8.69
N LYS A 65 -24.61 4.76 9.11
CA LYS A 65 -25.70 5.56 9.70
C LYS A 65 -26.05 4.93 11.05
N GLN A 66 -26.73 5.66 11.92
CA GLN A 66 -27.07 5.19 13.28
C GLN A 66 -27.75 3.82 13.28
N ASP A 67 -28.55 3.54 12.26
CA ASP A 67 -29.34 2.34 12.06
C ASP A 67 -28.84 1.45 10.90
N LEU A 68 -27.68 1.73 10.31
CA LEU A 68 -27.17 0.99 9.15
C LEU A 68 -25.64 0.94 9.15
N ALA A 69 -25.11 -0.27 9.14
CA ALA A 69 -23.68 -0.52 9.00
C ALA A 69 -23.48 -1.60 7.92
N ASN A 70 -23.41 -1.16 6.67
CA ASN A 70 -23.27 -2.08 5.53
C ASN A 70 -21.93 -1.81 4.84
N ALA A 71 -21.18 -2.87 4.57
CA ALA A 71 -19.95 -2.83 3.81
C ALA A 71 -20.05 -3.70 2.54
N VAL A 72 -19.45 -3.24 1.46
CA VAL A 72 -19.20 -4.04 0.26
C VAL A 72 -17.70 -4.19 0.14
N ILE A 73 -17.23 -5.43 0.20
CA ILE A 73 -15.82 -5.81 0.15
C ILE A 73 -15.55 -6.32 -1.25
N VAL A 74 -14.74 -5.62 -2.02
CA VAL A 74 -14.28 -6.11 -3.33
C VAL A 74 -12.92 -6.74 -3.15
N ILE A 75 -12.74 -7.90 -3.76
CA ILE A 75 -11.48 -8.62 -3.81
C ILE A 75 -11.05 -8.89 -5.25
N SER A 76 -9.77 -8.65 -5.50
CA SER A 76 -9.05 -9.13 -6.67
C SER A 76 -8.19 -10.31 -6.21
N LYS A 77 -8.36 -11.50 -6.80
CA LYS A 77 -7.63 -12.71 -6.44
C LYS A 77 -6.77 -13.21 -7.60
N ASP A 78 -5.61 -13.76 -7.26
CA ASP A 78 -4.92 -14.78 -8.05
C ASP A 78 -5.74 -16.07 -7.98
N SER A 79 -6.61 -16.37 -8.95
CA SER A 79 -7.22 -17.69 -8.97
C SER A 79 -7.60 -18.14 -10.37
N PRO A 80 -7.00 -19.24 -10.86
CA PRO A 80 -7.37 -19.82 -12.14
C PRO A 80 -8.74 -20.51 -12.12
N ASP A 81 -9.39 -20.65 -10.96
CA ASP A 81 -10.61 -21.42 -10.78
C ASP A 81 -11.90 -20.56 -10.90
N SER A 82 -11.81 -19.29 -11.31
CA SER A 82 -13.02 -18.48 -11.50
C SER A 82 -13.78 -18.92 -12.76
N PRO A 83 -15.10 -19.13 -12.71
CA PRO A 83 -15.88 -19.51 -13.89
C PRO A 83 -15.75 -18.43 -14.97
N GLU A 84 -15.28 -18.83 -16.15
CA GLU A 84 -14.81 -17.95 -17.25
C GLU A 84 -15.86 -16.96 -17.79
N ASP A 85 -17.15 -17.15 -17.48
CA ASP A 85 -18.24 -16.47 -18.19
C ASP A 85 -18.68 -15.12 -17.59
N GLN A 86 -18.19 -14.70 -16.40
CA GLN A 86 -18.65 -13.45 -15.77
C GLN A 86 -17.51 -12.53 -15.27
N PRO A 87 -17.60 -11.20 -15.51
CA PRO A 87 -16.56 -10.24 -15.12
C PRO A 87 -16.40 -10.04 -13.60
N PHE A 88 -17.41 -10.43 -12.84
CA PHE A 88 -17.37 -10.48 -11.38
C PHE A 88 -18.43 -11.44 -10.87
N HIS A 89 -18.22 -11.94 -9.67
CA HIS A 89 -19.17 -12.75 -8.93
C HIS A 89 -19.49 -12.07 -7.60
N VAL A 90 -20.77 -11.87 -7.31
CA VAL A 90 -21.24 -11.33 -6.03
C VAL A 90 -21.62 -12.50 -5.13
N GLU A 91 -20.91 -12.68 -4.02
CA GLU A 91 -21.36 -13.61 -2.99
C GLU A 91 -22.60 -13.05 -2.28
N PRO A 92 -23.48 -13.92 -1.73
CA PRO A 92 -24.73 -13.50 -1.12
C PRO A 92 -24.56 -12.33 -0.14
N THR A 93 -25.51 -11.40 -0.22
CA THR A 93 -25.46 -10.07 0.39
C THR A 93 -25.26 -10.08 1.90
N SER A 94 -25.72 -11.12 2.58
CA SER A 94 -25.63 -11.26 4.02
C SER A 94 -24.70 -12.42 4.34
N ILE A 95 -23.41 -12.12 4.43
CA ILE A 95 -22.46 -13.08 4.96
C ILE A 95 -22.87 -13.40 6.40
N THR A 96 -23.27 -14.66 6.63
CA THR A 96 -23.59 -15.12 7.97
C THR A 96 -22.32 -15.12 8.80
N ALA A 97 -22.24 -14.19 9.75
CA ALA A 97 -21.13 -14.10 10.68
C ALA A 97 -20.89 -15.42 11.41
N THR A 98 -19.62 -15.78 11.58
CA THR A 98 -19.26 -16.92 12.42
C THR A 98 -19.70 -16.63 13.85
N LYS A 99 -20.38 -17.58 14.47
CA LYS A 99 -20.77 -17.48 15.88
C LYS A 99 -19.58 -17.91 16.72
N PHE A 100 -19.06 -16.99 17.52
CA PHE A 100 -18.02 -17.27 18.50
C PHE A 100 -18.57 -17.12 19.91
N GLU A 101 -18.03 -17.92 20.81
CA GLU A 101 -18.13 -17.70 22.25
C GLU A 101 -17.01 -16.74 22.70
N PRO A 102 -17.23 -15.82 23.65
CA PRO A 102 -16.21 -14.88 24.11
C PRO A 102 -14.91 -15.56 24.58
N LYS A 103 -15.01 -16.78 25.14
CA LYS A 103 -13.86 -17.58 25.57
C LYS A 103 -12.95 -18.00 24.41
N GLU A 104 -13.51 -18.24 23.21
CA GLU A 104 -12.76 -18.68 22.04
C GLU A 104 -11.84 -17.56 21.54
N ILE A 105 -12.29 -16.31 21.66
CA ILE A 105 -11.48 -15.14 21.28
C ILE A 105 -10.50 -14.74 22.39
N ARG A 106 -10.87 -14.91 23.66
CA ARG A 106 -9.99 -14.60 24.80
C ARG A 106 -8.86 -15.60 24.96
N PHE A 107 -9.10 -16.88 24.68
CA PHE A 107 -8.17 -18.00 24.89
C PHE A 107 -7.86 -18.71 23.57
N LEU A 108 -7.23 -17.98 22.65
CA LEU A 108 -6.83 -18.53 21.36
C LEU A 108 -5.86 -19.70 21.54
N THR A 109 -6.15 -20.81 20.87
CA THR A 109 -5.27 -21.99 20.83
C THR A 109 -4.23 -21.84 19.71
N ALA A 110 -3.17 -22.65 19.78
CA ALA A 110 -2.12 -22.68 18.76
C ALA A 110 -2.63 -23.06 17.36
N ASP A 111 -3.81 -23.67 17.25
CA ASP A 111 -4.43 -24.08 15.97
C ASP A 111 -4.89 -22.89 15.11
N CYS A 112 -4.76 -21.64 15.60
CA CYS A 112 -5.09 -20.43 14.85
C CYS A 112 -4.10 -20.08 13.71
N ASP A 113 -3.08 -20.91 13.49
CA ASP A 113 -2.03 -20.68 12.50
C ASP A 113 -2.37 -21.23 11.10
N GLU A 114 -3.43 -22.03 10.98
CA GLU A 114 -3.86 -22.55 9.69
C GLU A 114 -4.29 -21.40 8.75
N SER A 115 -3.93 -21.55 7.46
CA SER A 115 -4.40 -20.61 6.44
C SER A 115 -5.92 -20.69 6.36
N VAL A 116 -6.59 -19.56 6.59
CA VAL A 116 -8.05 -19.50 6.52
C VAL A 116 -8.46 -18.85 5.21
N PRO A 117 -9.36 -19.48 4.44
CA PRO A 117 -9.89 -18.89 3.22
C PRO A 117 -10.43 -17.49 3.47
N PHE A 118 -10.18 -16.56 2.54
CA PHE A 118 -10.52 -15.14 2.73
C PHE A 118 -11.98 -14.90 3.13
N VAL A 119 -12.92 -15.60 2.48
CA VAL A 119 -14.36 -15.50 2.78
C VAL A 119 -14.67 -15.91 4.23
N GLN A 120 -13.99 -16.96 4.71
CA GLN A 120 -14.11 -17.41 6.09
C GLN A 120 -13.49 -16.39 7.06
N HIS A 121 -12.37 -15.75 6.70
CA HIS A 121 -11.82 -14.65 7.49
C HIS A 121 -12.78 -13.47 7.62
N VAL A 122 -13.49 -13.11 6.55
CA VAL A 122 -14.53 -12.05 6.61
C VAL A 122 -15.65 -12.44 7.57
N LYS A 123 -16.16 -13.69 7.47
CA LYS A 123 -17.19 -14.23 8.39
C LYS A 123 -16.72 -14.18 9.84
N ASP A 124 -15.47 -14.57 10.06
CA ASP A 124 -14.89 -14.60 11.39
C ASP A 124 -14.72 -13.19 11.96
N LEU A 125 -14.20 -12.26 11.15
CA LEU A 125 -14.01 -10.86 11.54
C LEU A 125 -15.33 -10.21 11.95
N ILE A 126 -16.41 -10.39 11.18
CA ILE A 126 -17.73 -9.84 11.52
C ILE A 126 -18.23 -10.44 12.84
N GLY A 127 -18.06 -11.75 13.05
CA GLY A 127 -18.41 -12.42 14.30
C GLY A 127 -17.67 -11.85 15.52
N VAL A 128 -16.35 -11.66 15.39
CA VAL A 128 -15.51 -11.07 16.45
C VAL A 128 -15.88 -9.62 16.73
N LEU A 129 -16.13 -8.83 15.69
CA LEU A 129 -16.56 -7.43 15.84
C LEU A 129 -17.93 -7.34 16.54
N GLU A 130 -18.84 -8.27 16.27
CA GLU A 130 -20.15 -8.32 16.92
C GLU A 130 -20.04 -8.61 18.42
N LEU A 131 -19.17 -9.54 18.84
CA LEU A 131 -18.88 -9.76 20.26
C LEU A 131 -18.33 -8.51 20.93
N SER A 132 -17.45 -7.77 20.25
CA SER A 132 -16.87 -6.55 20.82
C SER A 132 -17.84 -5.37 20.86
N ARG A 133 -18.75 -5.28 19.89
CA ARG A 133 -19.86 -4.31 19.86
C ARG A 133 -20.79 -4.50 21.05
N LYS A 134 -21.14 -5.76 21.36
CA LYS A 134 -21.91 -6.14 22.56
C LYS A 134 -21.14 -6.00 23.87
N SER A 135 -19.88 -5.56 23.82
CA SER A 135 -18.98 -5.44 24.97
C SER A 135 -18.70 -6.77 25.68
N GLU A 136 -18.89 -7.90 24.99
CA GLU A 136 -18.59 -9.23 25.51
C GLU A 136 -17.08 -9.50 25.48
N ILE A 137 -16.33 -8.84 24.59
CA ILE A 137 -14.86 -8.87 24.54
C ILE A 137 -14.27 -7.47 24.40
N HIS A 138 -13.05 -7.29 24.89
CA HIS A 138 -12.34 -6.02 24.81
C HIS A 138 -11.70 -5.84 23.43
N HIS A 139 -11.45 -4.59 23.00
CA HIS A 139 -10.80 -4.34 21.71
C HIS A 139 -9.40 -4.94 21.61
N LEU A 140 -8.72 -5.10 22.75
CA LEU A 140 -7.42 -5.79 22.84
C LEU A 140 -7.54 -7.30 22.58
N ASP A 141 -8.68 -7.93 22.87
CA ASP A 141 -8.91 -9.33 22.52
C ASP A 141 -9.07 -9.48 21.01
N VAL A 142 -9.76 -8.53 20.35
CA VAL A 142 -9.86 -8.46 18.89
C VAL A 142 -8.50 -8.22 18.24
N ALA A 143 -7.71 -7.30 18.80
CA ALA A 143 -6.36 -7.02 18.34
C ALA A 143 -5.46 -8.26 18.46
N ARG A 144 -5.54 -8.99 19.58
CA ARG A 144 -4.83 -10.27 19.78
C ARG A 144 -5.24 -11.30 18.72
N TRP A 145 -6.54 -11.46 18.48
CA TRP A 145 -7.06 -12.34 17.43
C TRP A 145 -6.54 -11.96 16.04
N LEU A 146 -6.55 -10.68 15.68
CA LEU A 146 -5.97 -10.20 14.42
C LEU A 146 -4.48 -10.48 14.32
N MET A 147 -3.71 -10.31 15.40
CA MET A 147 -2.27 -10.60 15.41
C MET A 147 -1.98 -12.06 15.12
N HIS A 148 -2.79 -13.00 15.59
CA HIS A 148 -2.67 -14.41 15.20
C HIS A 148 -2.87 -14.59 13.68
N ARG A 149 -3.87 -13.92 13.10
CA ARG A 149 -4.18 -14.01 11.67
C ARG A 149 -3.13 -13.35 10.77
N CYS A 150 -2.56 -12.21 11.18
CA CYS A 150 -1.61 -11.44 10.38
C CYS A 150 -0.14 -11.60 10.83
N HIS A 151 0.17 -12.57 11.68
CA HIS A 151 1.48 -12.69 12.34
C HIS A 151 2.63 -12.73 11.34
N ARG A 152 2.44 -13.42 10.21
CA ARG A 152 3.48 -13.56 9.20
C ARG A 152 3.81 -12.20 8.56
N LYS A 153 2.77 -11.47 8.11
CA LYS A 153 2.90 -10.13 7.55
C LYS A 153 3.56 -9.15 8.53
N LEU A 154 3.16 -9.19 9.80
CA LEU A 154 3.81 -8.39 10.84
C LEU A 154 5.28 -8.79 11.03
N SER A 155 5.58 -10.09 11.07
CA SER A 155 6.94 -10.63 11.20
C SER A 155 7.86 -10.20 10.06
N TYR A 156 7.33 -10.18 8.83
CA TYR A 156 8.00 -9.63 7.65
C TYR A 156 8.29 -8.14 7.82
N ARG A 157 7.31 -7.33 8.23
CA ARG A 157 7.53 -5.89 8.47
C ARG A 157 8.54 -5.62 9.58
N VAL A 158 8.49 -6.38 10.66
CA VAL A 158 9.51 -6.29 11.72
C VAL A 158 10.88 -6.63 11.13
N GLN A 159 11.00 -7.64 10.25
CA GLN A 159 12.28 -7.92 9.59
C GLN A 159 12.81 -6.75 8.78
N HIS A 160 11.96 -6.15 7.96
CA HIS A 160 12.38 -5.18 6.94
C HIS A 160 12.71 -3.81 7.53
N ILE A 161 12.21 -3.46 8.72
CA ILE A 161 12.51 -2.15 9.33
C ILE A 161 14.01 -1.91 9.53
N GLU A 162 14.80 -2.97 9.69
CA GLU A 162 16.25 -2.86 9.86
C GLU A 162 17.02 -3.09 8.56
N GLN A 163 16.41 -3.73 7.56
CA GLN A 163 17.06 -4.10 6.30
C GLN A 163 16.96 -3.01 5.23
N GLU A 164 15.97 -2.12 5.34
CA GLU A 164 15.68 -1.08 4.33
C GLU A 164 16.48 0.22 4.56
N TRP A 165 17.39 0.22 5.53
CA TRP A 165 18.10 1.42 5.96
C TRP A 165 19.60 1.17 6.00
N LYS A 166 20.38 2.09 5.43
CA LYS A 166 21.84 2.06 5.48
C LYS A 166 22.35 2.08 6.93
N THR A 167 21.66 2.82 7.78
CA THR A 167 21.84 2.75 9.23
C THR A 167 20.50 2.41 9.86
N SER A 168 20.50 1.33 10.63
CA SER A 168 19.39 0.88 11.44
C SER A 168 18.63 2.06 12.10
N PRO A 169 17.29 2.16 11.94
CA PRO A 169 16.51 3.20 12.59
C PRO A 169 16.63 3.14 14.12
N THR A 170 16.73 1.94 14.70
CA THR A 170 16.87 1.77 16.15
C THR A 170 18.23 2.27 16.66
N VAL A 171 19.31 2.03 15.93
CA VAL A 171 20.63 2.61 16.22
C VAL A 171 20.58 4.14 16.12
N THR A 172 19.94 4.67 15.07
CA THR A 172 19.82 6.12 14.85
C THR A 172 19.05 6.80 15.97
N MET A 173 17.92 6.22 16.42
CA MET A 173 17.13 6.71 17.55
C MET A 173 17.92 6.71 18.86
N LYS A 174 18.70 5.65 19.13
CA LYS A 174 19.52 5.54 20.35
C LYS A 174 20.68 6.53 20.38
N ALA A 175 21.20 6.90 19.21
CA ALA A 175 22.28 7.87 19.07
C ALA A 175 21.79 9.33 18.99
N TRP A 176 20.49 9.58 19.14
CA TRP A 176 19.93 10.93 19.01
C TRP A 176 20.37 11.84 20.16
N GLU A 177 21.00 12.95 19.78
CA GLU A 177 21.27 14.08 20.68
C GLU A 177 20.47 15.30 20.19
N PRO A 178 19.49 15.79 20.98
CA PRO A 178 18.65 16.93 20.57
C PRO A 178 19.46 18.21 20.47
N THR A 179 19.14 19.04 19.46
CA THR A 179 19.67 20.40 19.32
C THR A 179 18.95 21.38 20.25
N ASP A 180 19.45 22.60 20.37
CA ASP A 180 18.79 23.66 21.16
C ASP A 180 17.37 23.97 20.65
N LEU A 181 17.15 23.90 19.33
CA LEU A 181 15.82 24.07 18.74
C LEU A 181 14.87 22.91 19.11
N ASP A 182 15.38 21.69 19.13
CA ASP A 182 14.58 20.53 19.55
C ASP A 182 14.22 20.65 21.04
N ARG A 183 15.18 21.08 21.87
CA ARG A 183 14.97 21.35 23.30
C ARG A 183 13.89 22.39 23.52
N GLU A 184 13.99 23.55 22.86
CA GLU A 184 13.01 24.63 22.96
C GLU A 184 11.60 24.14 22.58
N PHE A 185 11.49 23.37 21.50
CA PHE A 185 10.21 22.78 21.09
C PHE A 185 9.64 21.82 22.14
N ILE A 186 10.46 20.89 22.67
CA ILE A 186 10.02 19.89 23.66
C ILE A 186 9.57 20.57 24.97
N GLU A 187 10.36 21.51 25.48
CA GLU A 187 10.10 22.19 26.75
C GLU A 187 8.89 23.14 26.66
N SER A 188 8.59 23.66 25.47
CA SER A 188 7.38 24.47 25.22
C SER A 188 6.10 23.66 25.03
N HIS A 189 6.18 22.33 24.86
CA HIS A 189 5.02 21.45 24.63
C HIS A 189 4.91 20.30 25.64
N PRO A 190 4.89 20.57 26.97
CA PRO A 190 4.83 19.54 27.98
C PRO A 190 3.50 18.78 27.94
N ARG A 191 3.54 17.44 28.03
CA ARG A 191 2.33 16.61 28.09
C ARG A 191 2.53 15.26 28.77
N THR A 192 1.43 14.57 29.02
CA THR A 192 1.43 13.19 29.53
C THR A 192 0.97 12.25 28.42
N ILE A 193 1.82 11.30 28.05
CA ILE A 193 1.49 10.28 27.07
C ILE A 193 0.57 9.24 27.74
N VAL A 194 -0.57 8.97 27.11
CA VAL A 194 -1.58 8.04 27.62
C VAL A 194 -1.20 6.62 27.24
N LEU A 195 -0.52 5.92 28.14
CA LEU A 195 -0.15 4.51 27.97
C LEU A 195 -0.89 3.59 28.95
N PRO A 196 -1.12 2.31 28.60
CA PRO A 196 -1.71 1.37 29.55
C PRO A 196 -0.77 1.11 30.75
N THR A 197 -1.30 1.23 31.97
CA THR A 197 -0.53 1.12 33.22
C THR A 197 -0.86 -0.12 34.05
N THR A 198 -1.54 -1.11 33.47
CA THR A 198 -1.78 -2.38 34.18
C THR A 198 -0.45 -3.10 34.41
N SER A 199 -0.38 -3.96 35.43
CA SER A 199 0.86 -4.64 35.84
C SER A 199 1.59 -5.34 34.69
N LYS A 200 0.86 -5.89 33.72
CA LYS A 200 1.42 -6.55 32.54
C LYS A 200 2.13 -5.59 31.58
N PHE A 201 1.60 -4.38 31.37
CA PHE A 201 2.23 -3.37 30.51
C PHE A 201 3.38 -2.65 31.23
N MET A 202 3.26 -2.48 32.55
CA MET A 202 4.34 -1.89 33.36
C MET A 202 5.63 -2.72 33.32
N ILE A 203 5.53 -4.05 33.16
CA ILE A 203 6.72 -4.89 32.95
C ILE A 203 7.40 -4.51 31.64
N VAL A 204 6.64 -4.44 30.52
CA VAL A 204 7.19 -4.07 29.21
C VAL A 204 7.77 -2.66 29.22
N LEU A 205 7.08 -1.69 29.82
CA LEU A 205 7.58 -0.31 29.94
C LEU A 205 8.91 -0.23 30.70
N LYS A 206 9.04 -0.99 31.80
CA LYS A 206 10.30 -1.09 32.55
C LYS A 206 11.41 -1.76 31.75
N ASP A 207 11.08 -2.81 31.01
CA ASP A 207 12.04 -3.53 30.16
C ASP A 207 12.62 -2.64 29.04
N VAL A 208 11.86 -1.63 28.60
CA VAL A 208 12.29 -0.63 27.60
C VAL A 208 12.65 0.73 28.24
N HIS A 209 12.89 0.74 29.55
CA HIS A 209 13.35 1.91 30.32
C HIS A 209 12.43 3.14 30.30
N ILE A 210 11.15 2.99 29.97
CA ILE A 210 10.14 4.04 30.12
C ILE A 210 9.65 4.06 31.56
N THR A 211 10.21 4.97 32.35
CA THR A 211 9.96 5.10 33.81
C THR A 211 9.04 6.26 34.17
N ALA A 212 8.82 7.20 33.24
CA ALA A 212 7.90 8.31 33.39
C ALA A 212 6.96 8.39 32.18
N LEU A 213 5.72 8.84 32.41
CA LEU A 213 4.73 9.03 31.34
C LEU A 213 4.61 10.49 30.89
N THR A 214 5.41 11.38 31.46
CA THR A 214 5.46 12.80 31.11
C THR A 214 6.57 13.06 30.09
N LEU A 215 6.24 13.79 29.03
CA LEU A 215 7.14 14.30 28.02
C LEU A 215 7.21 15.82 28.21
N ASN A 216 8.20 16.29 28.96
CA ASN A 216 8.34 17.70 29.35
C ASN A 216 9.79 18.17 29.42
N SER A 217 10.74 17.33 29.03
CA SER A 217 12.16 17.63 29.03
C SER A 217 12.89 16.82 27.95
N VAL A 218 14.13 17.22 27.64
CA VAL A 218 14.98 16.47 26.70
C VAL A 218 15.25 15.05 27.21
N GLU A 219 15.44 14.86 28.51
CA GLU A 219 15.71 13.55 29.10
C GLU A 219 14.51 12.61 28.94
N THR A 220 13.29 13.11 29.17
CA THR A 220 12.06 12.33 28.97
C THR A 220 11.80 12.06 27.49
N ALA A 221 12.08 13.02 26.60
CA ALA A 221 11.99 12.80 25.15
C ALA A 221 12.96 11.71 24.68
N LYS A 222 14.23 11.76 25.12
CA LYS A 222 15.22 10.74 24.81
C LYS A 222 14.81 9.36 25.36
N MET A 223 14.22 9.31 26.55
CA MET A 223 13.66 8.09 27.13
C MET A 223 12.59 7.47 26.21
N PHE A 224 11.64 8.25 25.68
CA PHE A 224 10.64 7.73 24.76
C PHE A 224 11.23 7.29 23.42
N ILE A 225 12.15 8.07 22.82
CA ILE A 225 12.78 7.71 21.54
C ILE A 225 13.63 6.43 21.67
N CYS A 226 14.43 6.30 22.73
CA CYS A 226 15.15 5.06 23.05
C CYS A 226 14.18 3.91 23.35
N GLY A 227 13.08 4.19 24.06
CA GLY A 227 12.02 3.23 24.34
C GLY A 227 11.37 2.67 23.08
N ILE A 228 11.09 3.50 22.07
CA ILE A 228 10.64 3.04 20.74
C ILE A 228 11.66 2.07 20.14
N ALA A 229 12.94 2.44 20.15
CA ALA A 229 14.00 1.58 19.61
C ALA A 229 14.11 0.23 20.34
N ASP A 230 13.95 0.22 21.66
CA ASP A 230 13.96 -0.99 22.50
C ASP A 230 12.69 -1.85 22.31
N LEU A 231 11.53 -1.23 22.05
CA LEU A 231 10.30 -1.93 21.68
C LEU A 231 10.47 -2.65 20.33
N LEU A 232 11.04 -1.98 19.32
CA LEU A 232 11.36 -2.60 18.02
C LEU A 232 12.36 -3.75 18.19
N THR A 233 13.42 -3.55 18.98
CA THR A 233 14.38 -4.61 19.33
C THR A 233 13.70 -5.80 20.02
N SER A 234 12.72 -5.52 20.90
CA SER A 234 11.93 -6.56 21.57
C SER A 234 11.06 -7.35 20.60
N LEU A 235 10.45 -6.71 19.59
CA LEU A 235 9.73 -7.43 18.53
C LEU A 235 10.65 -8.37 17.75
N HIS A 236 11.88 -7.94 17.43
CA HIS A 236 12.88 -8.80 16.80
C HIS A 236 13.25 -10.01 17.66
N ARG A 237 13.36 -9.82 18.99
CA ARG A 237 13.70 -10.89 19.93
C ARG A 237 12.56 -11.90 20.12
N ILE A 238 11.31 -11.46 20.13
CA ILE A 238 10.13 -12.33 20.27
C ILE A 238 9.92 -13.17 18.99
N ARG A 239 10.45 -12.74 17.86
CA ARG A 239 10.43 -13.50 16.62
C ARG A 239 11.43 -14.66 16.67
N ARG A 240 11.00 -15.85 16.23
CA ARG A 240 11.90 -17.02 16.13
C ARG A 240 13.11 -16.75 15.22
N PRO A 241 14.30 -17.28 15.54
CA PRO A 241 15.48 -17.20 14.68
C PRO A 241 15.25 -17.89 13.32
N LYS A 242 15.92 -17.37 12.28
CA LYS A 242 15.97 -17.97 10.94
C LYS A 242 16.47 -19.43 11.03
N GLY A 243 15.61 -20.39 10.74
CA GLY A 243 15.96 -21.81 10.76
C GLY A 243 14.76 -22.78 10.70
N LEU A 244 13.58 -22.32 11.12
CA LEU A 244 12.31 -23.03 10.89
C LEU A 244 11.60 -22.39 9.70
N LYS A 245 10.91 -23.21 8.90
CA LYS A 245 10.24 -22.81 7.64
C LYS A 245 9.17 -21.71 7.79
N GLU A 246 8.88 -21.23 9.00
CA GLU A 246 7.89 -20.18 9.25
C GLU A 246 8.42 -19.10 10.20
N THR A 247 8.32 -17.84 9.77
CA THR A 247 8.70 -16.63 10.50
C THR A 247 7.66 -16.30 11.58
N ARG A 248 7.55 -17.14 12.62
CA ARG A 248 6.56 -17.00 13.69
C ARG A 248 7.06 -16.19 14.88
N PHE A 249 6.16 -15.48 15.56
CA PHE A 249 6.38 -14.95 16.91
C PHE A 249 6.17 -16.05 17.96
N GLU A 250 7.08 -16.15 18.93
CA GLU A 250 7.00 -17.14 20.01
C GLU A 250 5.86 -16.87 20.99
N ASP A 251 5.58 -15.58 21.22
CA ASP A 251 4.57 -15.12 22.16
C ASP A 251 3.79 -13.94 21.55
N ILE A 252 2.63 -14.23 20.97
CA ILE A 252 1.74 -13.22 20.37
C ILE A 252 1.23 -12.24 21.44
N GLU A 253 1.03 -12.68 22.68
CA GLU A 253 0.57 -11.82 23.77
C GLU A 253 1.67 -10.79 24.14
N ALA A 254 2.95 -11.19 24.11
CA ALA A 254 4.06 -10.25 24.25
C ALA A 254 4.10 -9.25 23.08
N VAL A 255 3.92 -9.71 21.83
CA VAL A 255 3.86 -8.84 20.64
C VAL A 255 2.74 -7.80 20.77
N VAL A 256 1.53 -8.21 21.13
CA VAL A 256 0.39 -7.29 21.31
C VAL A 256 0.73 -6.22 22.35
N LYS A 257 1.33 -6.59 23.49
CA LYS A 257 1.69 -5.61 24.53
C LYS A 257 2.68 -4.57 24.01
N VAL A 258 3.72 -5.02 23.30
CA VAL A 258 4.74 -4.15 22.70
C VAL A 258 4.10 -3.21 21.68
N LEU A 259 3.25 -3.73 20.79
CA LEU A 259 2.59 -2.93 19.76
C LEU A 259 1.57 -1.94 20.31
N VAL A 260 0.85 -2.28 21.39
CA VAL A 260 -0.08 -1.35 22.06
C VAL A 260 0.67 -0.19 22.70
N ILE A 261 1.81 -0.46 23.35
CA ILE A 261 2.66 0.61 23.90
C ILE A 261 3.21 1.48 22.76
N LEU A 262 3.73 0.86 21.71
CA LEU A 262 4.24 1.56 20.54
C LEU A 262 3.16 2.43 19.89
N GLU A 263 1.93 1.93 19.75
CA GLU A 263 0.80 2.69 19.19
C GLU A 263 0.49 3.92 20.03
N GLY A 264 0.41 3.78 21.36
CA GLY A 264 0.15 4.90 22.26
C GLY A 264 1.25 5.97 22.24
N ILE A 265 2.52 5.58 22.01
CA ILE A 265 3.63 6.53 21.85
C ILE A 265 3.55 7.23 20.48
N LEU A 266 3.22 6.49 19.41
CA LEU A 266 3.16 7.03 18.04
C LEU A 266 1.90 7.89 17.78
N ASP A 267 0.87 7.82 18.63
CA ASP A 267 -0.32 8.69 18.53
C ASP A 267 -0.04 10.11 19.08
N ASP A 268 1.14 10.34 19.69
CA ASP A 268 1.54 11.62 20.27
C ASP A 268 2.16 12.57 19.23
N ASP A 269 1.65 13.81 19.14
CA ASP A 269 2.11 14.82 18.16
C ASP A 269 3.54 15.35 18.40
N VAL A 270 4.05 15.36 19.64
CA VAL A 270 5.41 15.80 19.96
C VAL A 270 6.39 14.70 19.56
N ILE A 271 6.05 13.43 19.80
CA ILE A 271 6.82 12.29 19.30
C ILE A 271 6.84 12.28 17.77
N HIS A 272 5.70 12.53 17.12
CA HIS A 272 5.65 12.68 15.66
C HIS A 272 6.58 13.80 15.20
N TYR A 273 6.54 14.98 15.80
CA TYR A 273 7.45 16.08 15.48
C TYR A 273 8.92 15.69 15.66
N ILE A 274 9.27 15.06 16.79
CA ILE A 274 10.65 14.63 17.06
C ILE A 274 11.14 13.71 15.94
N ILE A 275 10.36 12.70 15.55
CA ILE A 275 10.82 11.74 14.54
C ILE A 275 10.90 12.37 13.14
N THR A 276 9.99 13.28 12.81
CA THR A 276 9.76 13.72 11.42
C THR A 276 10.32 15.11 11.08
N LYS A 277 10.57 15.96 12.07
CA LYS A 277 10.96 17.37 11.86
C LYS A 277 12.18 17.81 12.67
N SER A 278 12.53 17.11 13.75
CA SER A 278 13.70 17.44 14.57
C SER A 278 15.03 17.08 13.89
N SER A 279 16.14 17.32 14.59
CA SER A 279 17.47 16.81 14.20
C SER A 279 17.50 15.29 13.97
N LEU A 280 16.68 14.49 14.67
CA LEU A 280 16.59 13.05 14.49
C LEU A 280 16.24 12.68 13.04
N SER A 281 15.26 13.38 12.45
CA SER A 281 14.79 13.09 11.10
C SER A 281 15.90 13.11 10.05
N ARG A 282 16.93 13.95 10.25
CA ARG A 282 18.02 14.15 9.28
C ARG A 282 19.03 13.00 9.30
N ASN A 283 19.10 12.27 10.42
CA ASN A 283 20.06 11.20 10.64
C ASN A 283 19.58 9.85 10.09
N PHE A 284 18.29 9.69 9.79
CA PHE A 284 17.83 8.50 9.09
C PHE A 284 18.42 8.43 7.68
N GLN A 285 18.84 7.24 7.27
CA GLN A 285 19.44 7.00 5.97
C GLN A 285 18.80 5.76 5.34
N PRO A 286 17.74 5.93 4.52
CA PRO A 286 17.19 4.84 3.73
C PRO A 286 18.31 4.18 2.93
N GLN A 287 18.23 2.87 2.75
CA GLN A 287 19.11 2.19 1.83
C GLN A 287 18.74 2.70 0.43
N GLY A 288 19.65 3.44 -0.20
CA GLY A 288 19.45 3.82 -1.59
C GLY A 288 19.36 2.55 -2.42
N ILE A 289 18.33 2.44 -3.24
CA ILE A 289 18.44 1.64 -4.46
C ILE A 289 19.63 2.29 -5.17
N SER A 290 20.75 1.59 -5.26
CA SER A 290 21.95 2.11 -5.89
C SER A 290 21.55 2.79 -7.20
N ASP A 291 22.00 4.04 -7.39
CA ASP A 291 21.94 4.70 -8.69
C ASP A 291 22.76 3.85 -9.68
N GLU A 292 22.14 2.82 -10.26
CA GLU A 292 22.66 2.02 -11.37
C GLU A 292 22.65 2.83 -12.69
N GLY A 293 22.94 4.13 -12.58
CA GLY A 293 23.33 5.01 -13.68
C GLY A 293 24.84 5.20 -13.79
N THR A 294 25.63 4.70 -12.84
CA THR A 294 27.10 4.72 -13.00
C THR A 294 27.52 3.49 -13.79
N THR A 295 27.78 3.69 -15.10
CA THR A 295 28.42 2.73 -16.00
C THR A 295 29.51 1.93 -15.28
N GLN A 296 29.21 0.68 -14.96
CA GLN A 296 30.22 -0.31 -14.59
C GLN A 296 31.14 -0.48 -15.80
N SER A 297 32.33 0.11 -15.72
CA SER A 297 33.44 -0.28 -16.57
C SER A 297 33.82 -1.72 -16.21
N ASP A 298 33.65 -2.62 -17.17
CA ASP A 298 34.10 -4.00 -17.12
C ASP A 298 35.61 -4.08 -16.87
N SER A 299 36.01 -4.17 -15.61
CA SER A 299 37.28 -4.75 -15.19
C SER A 299 37.23 -5.04 -13.70
N ASP A 300 36.93 -6.27 -13.30
CA ASP A 300 37.91 -7.13 -12.63
C ASP A 300 37.27 -8.48 -12.21
N ALA A 301 37.98 -9.56 -12.52
CA ALA A 301 37.59 -10.92 -12.24
C ALA A 301 37.88 -11.26 -10.76
N GLY A 302 36.95 -10.92 -9.87
CA GLY A 302 37.02 -11.25 -8.45
C GLY A 302 35.79 -12.03 -8.00
N THR A 303 36.00 -13.30 -7.67
CA THR A 303 35.04 -14.33 -7.22
C THR A 303 34.01 -13.81 -6.21
N LYS A 304 32.85 -13.32 -6.69
CA LYS A 304 31.68 -13.07 -5.85
C LYS A 304 30.94 -14.38 -5.64
N THR A 305 30.85 -14.77 -4.37
CA THR A 305 30.06 -15.89 -3.90
C THR A 305 28.59 -15.62 -4.21
N GLU A 306 28.09 -16.24 -5.29
CA GLU A 306 26.66 -16.36 -5.57
C GLU A 306 26.00 -17.11 -4.40
N LEU A 307 25.41 -16.37 -3.48
CA LEU A 307 24.37 -16.89 -2.61
C LEU A 307 23.20 -17.26 -3.53
N LYS A 308 23.13 -18.54 -3.90
CA LYS A 308 21.97 -19.15 -4.53
C LYS A 308 20.78 -19.03 -3.57
N ILE A 309 20.02 -17.95 -3.71
CA ILE A 309 18.66 -17.81 -3.20
C ILE A 309 17.78 -18.60 -4.18
N ASN A 310 17.83 -19.93 -4.10
CA ASN A 310 16.84 -20.80 -4.70
C ASN A 310 15.93 -21.31 -3.57
N ASP A 311 14.63 -21.32 -3.84
CA ASP A 311 13.53 -21.87 -3.03
C ASP A 311 12.76 -20.90 -2.09
N SER A 312 12.26 -19.77 -2.62
CA SER A 312 11.09 -19.09 -2.01
C SER A 312 10.12 -18.56 -3.08
N GLU A 313 9.50 -19.47 -3.82
CA GLU A 313 8.48 -19.15 -4.84
C GLU A 313 7.16 -18.59 -4.26
N ASP A 314 7.02 -18.47 -2.93
CA ASP A 314 5.82 -17.95 -2.25
C ASP A 314 5.96 -16.50 -1.71
N LEU A 315 7.03 -15.76 -2.04
CA LEU A 315 7.26 -14.37 -1.57
C LEU A 315 7.00 -13.29 -2.63
N ALA A 316 6.36 -13.64 -3.75
CA ALA A 316 6.22 -12.76 -4.91
C ALA A 316 5.14 -11.66 -4.80
N ASP A 317 4.48 -11.51 -3.65
CA ASP A 317 3.50 -10.43 -3.38
C ASP A 317 4.09 -9.22 -2.64
N ASP A 318 5.41 -9.10 -2.62
CA ASP A 318 6.15 -8.07 -1.88
C ASP A 318 6.01 -6.64 -2.46
N ASP A 319 5.48 -6.46 -3.67
CA ASP A 319 5.37 -5.11 -4.29
C ASP A 319 4.53 -4.13 -3.45
N ASP A 320 3.45 -4.62 -2.84
CA ASP A 320 2.60 -3.79 -1.97
C ASP A 320 3.30 -3.43 -0.65
N GLU A 321 4.19 -4.28 -0.14
CA GLU A 321 4.93 -4.06 1.10
C GLU A 321 6.16 -3.18 0.89
N ILE A 322 6.85 -3.34 -0.25
CA ILE A 322 7.92 -2.43 -0.71
C ILE A 322 7.38 -1.00 -0.85
N ALA A 323 6.15 -0.79 -1.33
CA ALA A 323 5.52 0.54 -1.31
C ALA A 323 5.38 1.13 0.10
N GLY A 324 5.35 0.28 1.14
CA GLY A 324 5.37 0.68 2.54
C GLY A 324 6.74 1.16 3.02
N THR A 325 7.84 0.62 2.48
CA THR A 325 9.22 0.99 2.85
C THR A 325 9.73 2.15 2.01
N GLN A 326 9.27 2.30 0.78
CA GLN A 326 9.79 3.33 -0.13
C GLN A 326 9.35 4.74 0.29
N GLN A 327 10.28 5.69 0.14
CA GLN A 327 10.04 7.10 0.39
C GLN A 327 9.02 7.64 -0.61
N LEU A 328 7.94 8.26 -0.11
CA LEU A 328 7.02 9.04 -0.92
C LEU A 328 7.67 10.39 -1.26
N PRO A 329 7.34 11.04 -2.38
CA PRO A 329 7.93 12.33 -2.70
C PRO A 329 7.46 13.41 -1.74
N GLY A 330 8.38 14.32 -1.44
CA GLY A 330 8.18 15.33 -0.40
C GLY A 330 8.13 14.73 1.01
N GLU A 331 8.13 13.41 1.17
CA GLU A 331 8.23 12.75 2.47
C GLU A 331 9.64 12.92 3.00
N GLY A 332 9.79 13.53 4.18
CA GLY A 332 11.07 13.54 4.87
C GLY A 332 11.45 12.12 5.30
N LYS A 333 12.75 11.84 5.44
CA LYS A 333 13.23 10.52 5.87
C LYS A 333 12.64 10.09 7.22
N GLY A 334 12.43 11.03 8.13
CA GLY A 334 11.75 10.77 9.41
C GLY A 334 10.29 10.42 9.25
N GLU A 335 9.58 11.05 8.31
CA GLU A 335 8.18 10.73 8.01
C GLU A 335 8.05 9.32 7.42
N GLN A 336 9.00 8.89 6.57
CA GLN A 336 9.08 7.52 6.07
C GLN A 336 9.27 6.50 7.20
N VAL A 337 10.21 6.72 8.14
CA VAL A 337 10.39 5.84 9.32
C VAL A 337 9.12 5.82 10.17
N PHE A 338 8.54 6.98 10.43
CA PHE A 338 7.33 7.12 11.26
C PHE A 338 6.13 6.38 10.64
N ARG A 339 5.89 6.60 9.34
CA ARG A 339 4.86 5.88 8.57
C ARG A 339 5.11 4.39 8.62
N TYR A 340 6.36 3.94 8.46
CA TYR A 340 6.70 2.53 8.55
C TYR A 340 6.34 1.94 9.92
N MET A 341 6.71 2.60 11.03
CA MET A 341 6.35 2.13 12.37
C MET A 341 4.84 2.08 12.59
N ARG A 342 4.08 3.01 12.01
CA ARG A 342 2.60 2.96 12.03
C ARG A 342 2.03 1.75 11.28
N THR A 343 2.76 1.18 10.31
CA THR A 343 2.33 -0.07 9.67
C THR A 343 2.44 -1.28 10.61
N LEU A 344 3.31 -1.24 11.62
CA LEU A 344 3.42 -2.30 12.63
C LEU A 344 2.24 -2.28 13.60
N THR A 345 1.75 -1.08 13.94
CA THR A 345 0.63 -0.87 14.86
C THR A 345 -0.73 -0.78 14.19
N ALA A 346 -0.79 -0.89 12.86
CA ALA A 346 -1.98 -0.62 12.05
C ALA A 346 -3.22 -1.43 12.48
N TRP A 347 -3.07 -2.70 12.83
CA TRP A 347 -4.18 -3.55 13.30
C TRP A 347 -4.64 -3.22 14.73
N ILE A 348 -3.73 -2.72 15.60
CA ILE A 348 -4.10 -2.21 16.93
C ILE A 348 -4.99 -0.99 16.77
N THR A 349 -4.52 -0.01 15.97
CA THR A 349 -5.29 1.21 15.67
C THR A 349 -6.62 0.87 14.99
N ALA A 350 -6.61 -0.03 14.00
CA ALA A 350 -7.83 -0.45 13.32
C ALA A 350 -8.85 -1.04 14.32
N SER A 351 -8.40 -1.95 15.20
CA SER A 351 -9.25 -2.56 16.24
C SER A 351 -9.93 -1.50 17.09
N ARG A 352 -9.15 -0.55 17.60
CA ARG A 352 -9.63 0.55 18.43
C ARG A 352 -10.65 1.43 17.69
N VAL A 353 -10.34 1.85 16.47
CA VAL A 353 -11.17 2.78 15.68
C VAL A 353 -12.48 2.12 15.24
N VAL A 354 -12.41 0.92 14.64
CA VAL A 354 -13.60 0.21 14.14
C VAL A 354 -14.54 -0.13 15.29
N ILE A 355 -14.04 -0.68 16.40
CA ILE A 355 -14.87 -1.04 17.55
C ILE A 355 -15.48 0.21 18.21
N GLY A 356 -14.70 1.29 18.33
CA GLY A 356 -15.18 2.57 18.84
C GLY A 356 -16.31 3.16 17.99
N ALA A 357 -16.27 2.96 16.67
CA ALA A 357 -17.35 3.34 15.76
C ALA A 357 -18.56 2.41 15.89
N LEU A 358 -18.36 1.08 15.83
CA LEU A 358 -19.44 0.09 15.90
C LEU A 358 -20.23 0.15 17.21
N ARG A 359 -19.59 0.44 18.35
CA ARG A 359 -20.29 0.62 19.63
C ARG A 359 -21.26 1.79 19.67
N LYS A 360 -21.12 2.74 18.74
CA LYS A 360 -22.05 3.87 18.58
C LYS A 360 -23.21 3.54 17.64
N LEU A 361 -23.17 2.38 16.97
CA LEU A 361 -24.19 1.94 16.03
C LEU A 361 -25.15 0.97 16.73
N GLU A 362 -26.43 1.10 16.42
CA GLU A 362 -27.46 0.25 17.02
C GLU A 362 -27.49 -1.14 16.38
N LYS A 363 -27.12 -1.23 15.09
CA LYS A 363 -27.15 -2.46 14.29
C LYS A 363 -25.76 -3.11 14.13
N PRO A 364 -25.72 -4.44 13.92
CA PRO A 364 -24.49 -5.15 13.57
C PRO A 364 -23.97 -4.72 12.20
N LEU A 365 -22.67 -4.92 11.97
CA LEU A 365 -22.06 -4.77 10.65
C LEU A 365 -22.53 -5.91 9.74
N SER A 366 -23.15 -5.57 8.62
CA SER A 366 -23.40 -6.49 7.50
C SER A 366 -22.33 -6.27 6.43
N ALA A 367 -21.92 -7.34 5.74
CA ALA A 367 -21.01 -7.23 4.61
C ALA A 367 -21.40 -8.16 3.46
N SER A 368 -21.18 -7.68 2.24
CA SER A 368 -21.23 -8.46 1.01
C SER A 368 -19.83 -8.55 0.39
N ILE A 369 -19.46 -9.70 -0.17
CA ILE A 369 -18.19 -9.87 -0.90
C ILE A 369 -18.47 -9.87 -2.39
N VAL A 370 -17.66 -9.14 -3.15
CA VAL A 370 -17.63 -9.21 -4.61
C VAL A 370 -16.23 -9.63 -5.04
N THR A 371 -16.16 -10.73 -5.78
CA THR A 371 -14.90 -11.23 -6.36
C THR A 371 -14.84 -10.81 -7.81
N LEU A 372 -13.77 -10.12 -8.20
CA LEU A 372 -13.50 -9.75 -9.59
C LEU A 372 -12.99 -10.98 -10.35
N GLY A 373 -13.37 -11.12 -11.62
CA GLY A 373 -12.86 -12.16 -12.50
C GLY A 373 -11.37 -12.01 -12.76
N ASP A 374 -10.66 -13.13 -12.91
CA ASP A 374 -9.22 -13.16 -13.20
C ASP A 374 -8.98 -13.30 -14.71
N TYR A 375 -8.56 -12.20 -15.34
CA TYR A 375 -8.22 -12.14 -16.76
C TYR A 375 -6.70 -12.11 -17.02
N SER A 376 -5.90 -12.49 -16.02
CA SER A 376 -4.43 -12.38 -16.04
C SER A 376 -3.80 -13.05 -17.27
N SER A 377 -4.22 -14.28 -17.59
CA SER A 377 -3.67 -15.05 -18.71
C SER A 377 -3.99 -14.42 -20.07
N GLU A 378 -5.24 -13.97 -20.25
CA GLU A 378 -5.65 -13.26 -21.46
C GLU A 378 -4.91 -11.92 -21.60
N ALA A 379 -4.75 -11.19 -20.49
CA ALA A 379 -4.04 -9.91 -20.45
C ALA A 379 -2.58 -10.07 -20.90
N LEU A 380 -1.88 -11.11 -20.44
CA LEU A 380 -0.52 -11.41 -20.87
C LEU A 380 -0.43 -11.75 -22.36
N SER A 381 -1.32 -12.61 -22.87
CA SER A 381 -1.37 -12.96 -24.30
C SER A 381 -1.57 -11.72 -25.19
N GLN A 382 -2.54 -10.86 -24.83
CA GLN A 382 -2.80 -9.63 -25.57
C GLN A 382 -1.60 -8.67 -25.54
N MET A 383 -0.89 -8.57 -24.41
CA MET A 383 0.31 -7.74 -24.33
C MET A 383 1.41 -8.23 -25.26
N GLU A 384 1.64 -9.55 -25.33
CA GLU A 384 2.63 -10.14 -26.22
C GLU A 384 2.30 -9.89 -27.71
N GLU A 385 1.02 -9.99 -28.07
CA GLU A 385 0.54 -9.77 -29.44
C GLU A 385 0.60 -8.29 -29.86
N LEU A 386 0.27 -7.36 -28.96
CA LEU A 386 0.08 -5.95 -29.30
C LEU A 386 1.33 -5.08 -29.10
N GLN A 387 2.36 -5.58 -28.41
CA GLN A 387 3.53 -4.78 -28.02
C GLN A 387 4.19 -4.03 -29.19
N ASP A 388 4.41 -4.70 -30.33
CA ASP A 388 5.14 -4.10 -31.45
C ASP A 388 4.33 -2.98 -32.11
N GLY A 389 3.00 -3.15 -32.18
CA GLY A 389 2.09 -2.12 -32.65
C GLY A 389 2.08 -0.89 -31.74
N ILE A 390 2.01 -1.11 -30.42
CA ILE A 390 1.99 -0.04 -29.42
C ILE A 390 3.33 0.72 -29.40
N ILE A 391 4.46 0.00 -29.36
CA ILE A 391 5.79 0.61 -29.45
C ILE A 391 5.92 1.40 -30.75
N GLY A 392 5.46 0.85 -31.88
CA GLY A 392 5.50 1.51 -33.18
C GLY A 392 4.74 2.84 -33.20
N GLN A 393 3.56 2.90 -32.57
CA GLN A 393 2.79 4.15 -32.44
C GLN A 393 3.52 5.19 -31.59
N LEU A 394 4.03 4.79 -30.42
CA LEU A 394 4.76 5.69 -29.52
C LEU A 394 6.04 6.24 -30.17
N LYS A 395 6.78 5.41 -30.91
CA LYS A 395 7.98 5.83 -31.64
C LYS A 395 7.72 6.91 -32.67
N ALA A 396 6.55 6.89 -33.30
CA ALA A 396 6.20 7.91 -34.29
C ALA A 396 6.03 9.31 -33.67
N GLU A 397 5.80 9.39 -32.35
CA GLU A 397 5.66 10.65 -31.60
C GLU A 397 6.98 11.12 -30.96
N LEU A 398 8.02 10.27 -30.95
CA LEU A 398 9.29 10.54 -30.27
C LEU A 398 10.37 10.98 -31.24
N VAL A 399 11.15 11.98 -30.83
CA VAL A 399 12.39 12.37 -31.54
C VAL A 399 13.50 11.34 -31.31
N ASP A 400 13.57 10.81 -30.07
CA ASP A 400 14.51 9.75 -29.69
C ASP A 400 13.74 8.61 -29.00
N SER A 401 13.81 7.40 -29.59
CA SER A 401 13.16 6.21 -29.05
C SER A 401 14.06 5.33 -28.19
N THR A 402 15.33 5.68 -27.96
CA THR A 402 16.32 4.82 -27.30
C THR A 402 15.90 4.37 -25.90
N TRP A 403 15.28 5.27 -25.12
CA TRP A 403 14.72 4.90 -23.81
C TRP A 403 13.56 3.91 -23.96
N LEU A 404 12.61 4.19 -24.86
CA LEU A 404 11.45 3.34 -25.12
C LEU A 404 11.87 1.96 -25.63
N ASP A 405 12.87 1.90 -26.52
CA ASP A 405 13.44 0.65 -27.04
C ASP A 405 14.02 -0.21 -25.92
N ARG A 406 14.78 0.39 -25.00
CA ARG A 406 15.35 -0.31 -23.84
C ARG A 406 14.26 -0.84 -22.91
N GLN A 407 13.25 -0.04 -22.58
CA GLN A 407 12.15 -0.49 -21.70
C GLN A 407 11.26 -1.54 -22.38
N GLY A 408 10.95 -1.37 -23.66
CA GLY A 408 10.19 -2.34 -24.45
C GLY A 408 10.91 -3.69 -24.56
N GLU A 409 12.23 -3.68 -24.80
CA GLU A 409 13.06 -4.89 -24.79
C GLU A 409 13.08 -5.57 -23.41
N ARG A 410 13.21 -4.78 -22.35
CA ARG A 410 13.19 -5.29 -20.97
C ARG A 410 11.86 -5.98 -20.67
N LEU A 411 10.74 -5.32 -20.97
CA LEU A 411 9.40 -5.87 -20.76
C LEU A 411 9.20 -7.15 -21.58
N ARG A 412 9.58 -7.15 -22.86
CA ARG A 412 9.50 -8.34 -23.72
C ARG A 412 10.28 -9.52 -23.17
N LYS A 413 11.52 -9.31 -22.73
CA LYS A 413 12.32 -10.35 -22.07
C LYS A 413 11.65 -10.87 -20.81
N SER A 414 11.04 -9.99 -20.02
CA SER A 414 10.31 -10.40 -18.82
C SER A 414 9.05 -11.19 -19.16
N LEU A 415 8.30 -10.83 -20.21
CA LEU A 415 7.12 -11.58 -20.67
C LEU A 415 7.50 -12.99 -21.11
N VAL A 416 8.50 -13.12 -21.98
CA VAL A 416 9.01 -14.42 -22.47
C VAL A 416 9.50 -15.31 -21.33
N LYS A 417 10.11 -14.73 -20.29
CA LYS A 417 10.58 -15.45 -19.11
C LYS A 417 9.48 -15.77 -18.11
N GLY A 418 8.26 -15.25 -18.30
CA GLY A 418 7.16 -15.38 -17.34
C GLY A 418 7.41 -14.65 -16.03
N THR A 419 8.30 -13.64 -16.00
CA THR A 419 8.63 -12.89 -14.78
C THR A 419 7.79 -11.62 -14.61
N VAL A 420 6.88 -11.32 -15.55
CA VAL A 420 5.97 -10.19 -15.44
C VAL A 420 4.78 -10.59 -14.59
N LYS A 421 4.49 -9.80 -13.54
CA LYS A 421 3.23 -9.91 -12.83
C LYS A 421 2.10 -9.50 -13.77
N ALA A 422 1.17 -10.42 -14.00
CA ALA A 422 0.04 -10.19 -14.89
C ALA A 422 -0.77 -8.96 -14.42
N PRO A 423 -1.21 -8.08 -15.36
CA PRO A 423 -2.12 -7.00 -15.02
C PRO A 423 -3.44 -7.53 -14.48
N ARG A 424 -4.02 -6.82 -13.50
CA ARG A 424 -5.31 -7.16 -12.90
C ARG A 424 -6.18 -5.96 -12.62
N VAL A 425 -7.48 -6.22 -12.52
CA VAL A 425 -8.43 -5.21 -12.06
C VAL A 425 -8.21 -5.02 -10.56
N HIS A 426 -7.67 -3.87 -10.18
CA HIS A 426 -7.50 -3.54 -8.76
C HIS A 426 -8.87 -3.46 -8.07
N ALA A 427 -8.92 -3.84 -6.80
CA ALA A 427 -10.18 -3.87 -6.04
C ALA A 427 -10.86 -2.49 -5.98
N GLU A 428 -10.08 -1.40 -5.92
CA GLU A 428 -10.60 -0.04 -6.01
C GLU A 428 -11.27 0.21 -7.35
N ALA A 429 -10.62 -0.12 -8.47
CA ALA A 429 -11.20 0.06 -9.81
C ALA A 429 -12.47 -0.77 -10.00
N GLY A 430 -12.52 -1.99 -9.45
CA GLY A 430 -13.73 -2.80 -9.40
C GLY A 430 -14.87 -2.13 -8.65
N LEU A 431 -14.60 -1.52 -7.48
CA LEU A 431 -15.61 -0.73 -6.75
C LEU A 431 -16.13 0.46 -7.55
N MET A 432 -15.25 1.16 -8.27
CA MET A 432 -15.62 2.31 -9.10
C MET A 432 -16.54 1.88 -10.25
N ALA A 433 -16.21 0.78 -10.91
CA ALA A 433 -17.02 0.18 -11.97
C ALA A 433 -18.38 -0.30 -11.45
N LEU A 434 -18.42 -0.97 -10.29
CA LEU A 434 -19.68 -1.40 -9.66
C LEU A 434 -20.56 -0.21 -9.29
N ALA A 435 -19.97 0.88 -8.79
CA ALA A 435 -20.72 2.09 -8.48
C ALA A 435 -21.41 2.68 -9.72
N LYS A 436 -20.71 2.66 -10.87
CA LYS A 436 -21.30 3.08 -12.15
C LYS A 436 -22.41 2.14 -12.60
N VAL A 437 -22.18 0.83 -12.59
CA VAL A 437 -23.23 -0.17 -12.90
C VAL A 437 -24.47 0.03 -12.03
N ALA A 438 -24.29 0.26 -10.74
CA ALA A 438 -25.39 0.44 -9.81
C ALA A 438 -26.27 1.67 -10.16
N ARG A 439 -25.66 2.78 -10.58
CA ARG A 439 -26.38 4.02 -10.93
C ARG A 439 -26.98 3.98 -12.33
N ASP A 440 -26.26 3.44 -13.31
CA ASP A 440 -26.69 3.39 -14.70
C ASP A 440 -27.76 2.32 -14.95
N GLY A 441 -27.85 1.31 -14.07
CA GLY A 441 -28.77 0.19 -14.22
C GLY A 441 -28.44 -0.74 -15.40
N THR A 442 -27.22 -0.64 -15.94
CA THR A 442 -26.76 -1.38 -17.12
C THR A 442 -26.59 -2.87 -16.85
N MET A 443 -26.30 -3.26 -15.61
CA MET A 443 -26.33 -4.66 -15.17
C MET A 443 -27.15 -4.79 -13.89
N ASN A 444 -27.91 -5.88 -13.80
CA ASN A 444 -28.67 -6.19 -12.61
C ASN A 444 -27.72 -6.68 -11.50
N LEU A 445 -27.33 -5.78 -10.60
CA LEU A 445 -26.85 -6.20 -9.29
C LEU A 445 -28.04 -6.87 -8.59
N GLU A 446 -27.97 -8.17 -8.33
CA GLU A 446 -29.09 -8.92 -7.74
C GLU A 446 -29.42 -8.44 -6.32
N SER A 447 -28.43 -7.86 -5.64
CA SER A 447 -28.54 -7.37 -4.28
C SER A 447 -28.98 -5.91 -4.21
N GLN A 448 -30.15 -5.68 -3.62
CA GLN A 448 -30.65 -4.33 -3.32
C GLN A 448 -29.79 -3.60 -2.28
N GLU A 449 -29.28 -4.29 -1.25
CA GLU A 449 -28.44 -3.66 -0.21
C GLU A 449 -27.10 -3.19 -0.79
N VAL A 450 -26.49 -3.97 -1.69
CA VAL A 450 -25.27 -3.57 -2.41
C VAL A 450 -25.54 -2.35 -3.27
N LYS A 451 -26.66 -2.33 -4.02
CA LYS A 451 -27.06 -1.14 -4.80
C LYS A 451 -27.17 0.10 -3.92
N GLU A 452 -27.86 -0.02 -2.78
CA GLU A 452 -28.06 1.10 -1.86
C GLU A 452 -26.75 1.70 -1.35
N VAL A 453 -25.73 0.87 -1.08
CA VAL A 453 -24.40 1.36 -0.70
C VAL A 453 -23.80 2.25 -1.79
N PHE A 454 -23.89 1.85 -3.05
CA PHE A 454 -23.36 2.59 -4.21
C PHE A 454 -24.18 3.83 -4.60
N MET A 455 -25.41 3.94 -4.12
CA MET A 455 -26.22 5.16 -4.21
C MET A 455 -25.79 6.25 -3.22
N ALA A 456 -24.83 5.98 -2.33
CA ALA A 456 -24.22 7.01 -1.48
C ALA A 456 -23.51 8.07 -2.34
N ASP A 457 -23.64 9.34 -1.96
CA ASP A 457 -22.94 10.45 -2.62
C ASP A 457 -22.21 11.32 -1.58
N PRO A 458 -20.85 11.34 -1.56
CA PRO A 458 -19.95 10.55 -2.41
C PRO A 458 -19.89 9.06 -2.02
N VAL A 459 -19.47 8.20 -2.97
CA VAL A 459 -19.10 6.81 -2.70
C VAL A 459 -17.71 6.81 -2.04
N LEU A 460 -17.65 6.33 -0.80
CA LEU A 460 -16.41 6.26 -0.04
C LEU A 460 -15.69 4.95 -0.35
N ILE A 461 -14.43 5.03 -0.78
CA ILE A 461 -13.57 3.85 -1.00
C ILE A 461 -12.48 3.83 0.06
N GLY A 462 -12.54 2.86 0.95
CA GLY A 462 -11.53 2.59 1.96
C GLY A 462 -10.59 1.49 1.51
N VAL A 463 -9.29 1.78 1.51
CA VAL A 463 -8.23 0.78 1.37
C VAL A 463 -7.24 0.90 2.52
N SER A 464 -6.49 -0.18 2.78
CA SER A 464 -5.55 -0.23 3.89
C SER A 464 -4.38 0.76 3.80
N LYS A 465 -4.12 1.29 2.60
CA LYS A 465 -3.07 2.27 2.28
C LYS A 465 -3.64 3.40 1.43
N LYS A 466 -2.82 4.04 0.58
CA LYS A 466 -3.29 4.89 -0.51
C LYS A 466 -3.58 4.03 -1.74
N CYS A 467 -4.36 4.52 -2.71
CA CYS A 467 -4.58 3.81 -3.96
C CYS A 467 -3.43 4.04 -4.96
N CYS A 468 -3.32 3.18 -5.98
CA CYS A 468 -2.36 3.35 -7.06
C CYS A 468 -2.69 4.56 -7.96
N TYR A 469 -1.75 4.97 -8.81
CA TYR A 469 -1.96 6.08 -9.72
C TYR A 469 -3.13 5.83 -10.69
N MET A 470 -3.26 4.63 -11.26
CA MET A 470 -4.35 4.31 -12.19
C MET A 470 -5.73 4.35 -11.55
N CYS A 471 -5.87 3.81 -10.33
CA CYS A 471 -7.13 3.90 -9.59
C CYS A 471 -7.50 5.36 -9.31
N SER A 472 -6.51 6.20 -8.99
CA SER A 472 -6.74 7.64 -8.81
C SER A 472 -7.19 8.31 -10.11
N LEU A 473 -6.53 8.03 -11.23
CA LEU A 473 -6.85 8.60 -12.53
C LEU A 473 -8.24 8.17 -13.02
N LEU A 474 -8.60 6.89 -12.86
CA LEU A 474 -9.95 6.40 -13.14
C LEU A 474 -10.99 7.12 -12.29
N GLY A 475 -10.75 7.27 -10.98
CA GLY A 475 -11.67 7.98 -10.08
C GLY A 475 -11.88 9.44 -10.50
N GLN A 476 -10.83 10.12 -10.97
CA GLN A 476 -10.92 11.48 -11.52
C GLN A 476 -11.73 11.51 -12.82
N ALA A 477 -11.42 10.64 -13.77
CA ALA A 477 -12.12 10.57 -15.06
C ALA A 477 -13.62 10.29 -14.89
N LEU A 478 -13.98 9.35 -14.01
CA LEU A 478 -15.39 9.04 -13.70
C LEU A 478 -16.11 10.20 -12.98
N SER A 479 -15.36 11.04 -12.26
CA SER A 479 -15.89 12.21 -11.55
C SER A 479 -15.95 13.48 -12.41
N ALA A 480 -15.28 13.52 -13.57
CA ALA A 480 -15.16 14.69 -14.44
C ALA A 480 -16.43 15.03 -15.25
N GLY A 481 -17.45 14.15 -15.22
CA GLY A 481 -18.73 14.37 -15.89
C GLY A 481 -19.48 15.63 -15.43
N SER A 482 -20.42 16.09 -16.27
CA SER A 482 -21.27 17.25 -15.98
C SER A 482 -21.99 17.11 -14.64
N THR A 483 -22.08 18.19 -13.87
CA THR A 483 -22.88 18.23 -12.63
C THR A 483 -24.38 17.99 -12.88
N ALA A 484 -24.84 18.13 -14.13
CA ALA A 484 -26.21 17.84 -14.54
C ALA A 484 -26.45 16.36 -14.88
N ASP A 485 -25.40 15.55 -14.94
CA ASP A 485 -25.52 14.11 -15.17
C ASP A 485 -25.91 13.40 -13.86
N PHE A 486 -27.16 12.94 -13.77
CA PHE A 486 -27.67 12.19 -12.62
C PHE A 486 -26.92 10.87 -12.39
N ASN A 487 -26.24 10.36 -13.42
CA ASN A 487 -25.44 9.15 -13.36
C ASN A 487 -23.96 9.43 -13.04
N ARG A 488 -23.60 10.69 -12.79
CA ARG A 488 -22.27 11.04 -12.30
C ARG A 488 -22.03 10.33 -10.97
N VAL A 489 -20.86 9.72 -10.82
CA VAL A 489 -20.45 9.09 -9.55
C VAL A 489 -19.34 9.94 -8.95
N ILE A 490 -19.62 10.57 -7.81
CA ILE A 490 -18.57 11.25 -7.03
C ILE A 490 -17.95 10.20 -6.12
N MET A 491 -16.65 10.02 -6.28
CA MET A 491 -15.88 9.04 -5.49
C MET A 491 -14.92 9.77 -4.57
N GLN A 492 -14.81 9.28 -3.35
CA GLN A 492 -13.77 9.71 -2.44
C GLN A 492 -12.78 8.56 -2.24
N LEU A 493 -11.52 8.80 -2.60
CA LEU A 493 -10.39 7.87 -2.43
C LEU A 493 -9.49 8.34 -1.28
N PRO A 494 -8.68 7.46 -0.67
CA PRO A 494 -7.78 7.83 0.44
C PRO A 494 -6.49 8.54 -0.03
N GLY A 495 -6.53 9.17 -1.20
CA GLY A 495 -5.37 9.71 -1.91
C GLY A 495 -4.57 8.62 -2.65
N THR A 496 -3.54 9.05 -3.38
CA THR A 496 -2.66 8.16 -4.16
C THR A 496 -1.24 8.15 -3.61
N HIS A 497 -0.56 7.00 -3.70
CA HIS A 497 0.89 6.93 -3.49
C HIS A 497 1.67 7.18 -4.78
N GLY A 498 1.00 7.52 -5.90
CA GLY A 498 1.61 7.95 -7.16
C GLY A 498 2.33 6.86 -7.95
N HIS A 499 2.48 5.65 -7.41
CA HIS A 499 3.07 4.54 -8.15
C HIS A 499 2.08 3.95 -9.14
N MET A 500 2.64 3.59 -10.30
CA MET A 500 2.00 2.70 -11.24
C MET A 500 2.26 1.25 -10.84
N PHE A 501 1.20 0.44 -10.83
CA PHE A 501 1.32 -1.01 -10.85
C PHE A 501 0.69 -1.52 -12.15
N SER A 502 1.05 -2.73 -12.58
CA SER A 502 0.35 -3.42 -13.67
C SER A 502 -1.15 -3.42 -13.39
N TRP A 503 -1.94 -2.97 -14.37
CA TRP A 503 -3.35 -2.67 -14.18
C TRP A 503 -4.17 -3.14 -15.37
N ASP A 504 -5.24 -3.87 -15.10
CA ASP A 504 -6.24 -4.28 -16.10
C ASP A 504 -7.51 -3.43 -15.93
N PRO A 505 -8.02 -2.78 -17.01
CA PRO A 505 -9.30 -2.09 -16.94
C PRO A 505 -10.47 -3.01 -16.54
N PRO A 506 -11.40 -2.52 -15.70
CA PRO A 506 -12.66 -3.22 -15.47
C PRO A 506 -13.40 -3.47 -16.79
N GLN A 507 -13.81 -4.71 -17.04
CA GLN A 507 -14.57 -5.10 -18.24
C GLN A 507 -16.06 -4.69 -18.18
N PHE A 508 -16.44 -3.89 -17.18
CA PHE A 508 -17.81 -3.48 -16.90
C PHE A 508 -17.82 -2.08 -16.27
N GLY A 509 -18.97 -1.40 -16.32
CA GLY A 509 -19.20 -0.12 -15.62
C GLY A 509 -18.41 1.09 -16.10
N VAL A 510 -17.33 0.91 -16.86
CA VAL A 510 -16.50 1.99 -17.41
C VAL A 510 -16.77 2.10 -18.90
N SER A 511 -17.22 3.27 -19.35
CA SER A 511 -17.49 3.52 -20.77
C SER A 511 -16.22 3.53 -21.60
N GLN A 512 -16.30 3.12 -22.87
CA GLN A 512 -15.17 3.12 -23.80
C GLN A 512 -14.47 4.48 -23.90
N SER A 513 -15.21 5.59 -23.92
CA SER A 513 -14.63 6.94 -23.98
C SER A 513 -13.71 7.27 -22.80
N VAL A 514 -14.03 6.77 -21.60
CA VAL A 514 -13.19 6.94 -20.41
C VAL A 514 -11.94 6.07 -20.54
N LEU A 515 -12.06 4.85 -21.05
CA LEU A 515 -10.90 3.98 -21.29
C LEU A 515 -9.97 4.57 -22.35
N ASP A 516 -10.52 5.16 -23.42
CA ASP A 516 -9.74 5.82 -24.46
C ASP A 516 -8.98 7.03 -23.89
N GLU A 517 -9.64 7.86 -23.06
CA GLU A 517 -8.99 8.97 -22.34
C GLU A 517 -7.84 8.48 -21.44
N LEU A 518 -8.04 7.40 -20.68
CA LEU A 518 -7.00 6.80 -19.84
C LEU A 518 -5.82 6.29 -20.69
N ALA A 519 -6.09 5.63 -21.82
CA ALA A 519 -5.06 5.14 -22.72
C ALA A 519 -4.23 6.30 -23.31
N ASP A 520 -4.87 7.38 -23.73
CA ASP A 520 -4.18 8.55 -24.27
C ASP A 520 -3.38 9.28 -23.18
N ASN A 521 -3.89 9.36 -21.95
CA ASN A 521 -3.14 9.87 -20.80
C ASN A 521 -1.87 9.04 -20.55
N LEU A 522 -1.96 7.72 -20.61
CA LEU A 522 -0.82 6.82 -20.45
C LEU A 522 0.23 6.99 -21.55
N LYS A 523 -0.21 7.10 -22.82
CA LYS A 523 0.71 7.37 -23.95
C LYS A 523 1.49 8.66 -23.73
N ARG A 524 0.80 9.75 -23.35
CA ARG A 524 1.44 11.03 -23.02
C ARG A 524 2.48 10.89 -21.92
N LYS A 525 2.18 10.14 -20.84
CA LYS A 525 3.15 9.90 -19.76
C LYS A 525 4.37 9.10 -20.20
N VAL A 526 4.20 8.13 -21.10
CA VAL A 526 5.34 7.40 -21.69
C VAL A 526 6.20 8.31 -22.56
N VAL A 527 5.58 9.17 -23.38
CA VAL A 527 6.30 10.16 -24.19
C VAL A 527 7.05 11.16 -23.31
N GLU A 528 6.39 11.74 -22.30
CA GLU A 528 7.01 12.66 -21.33
C GLU A 528 8.19 12.03 -20.57
N LEU A 529 8.16 10.72 -20.30
CA LEU A 529 9.29 10.01 -19.71
C LEU A 529 10.42 9.80 -20.71
N ALA A 530 10.10 9.34 -21.91
CA ALA A 530 11.08 9.12 -22.96
C ALA A 530 11.85 10.42 -23.28
N ASP A 531 11.15 11.54 -23.41
CA ASP A 531 11.76 12.86 -23.64
C ASP A 531 12.65 13.30 -22.47
N ARG A 532 12.23 13.04 -21.21
CA ARG A 532 13.05 13.36 -20.02
C ARG A 532 14.33 12.53 -19.93
N TYR A 533 14.33 11.32 -20.48
CA TYR A 533 15.48 10.41 -20.49
C TYR A 533 16.20 10.37 -21.82
N ALA A 534 15.82 11.22 -22.78
CA ALA A 534 16.60 11.43 -23.98
C ALA A 534 17.98 11.98 -23.54
N PRO A 535 19.10 11.38 -23.98
CA PRO A 535 20.43 11.88 -23.67
C PRO A 535 20.49 13.37 -24.01
N ASP A 536 20.99 14.19 -23.08
CA ASP A 536 21.08 15.65 -23.21
C ASP A 536 21.48 16.05 -24.63
N GLN A 537 20.53 16.55 -25.43
CA GLN A 537 20.82 17.11 -26.75
C GLN A 537 21.78 18.31 -26.65
N ALA A 538 22.01 18.83 -25.44
CA ALA A 538 22.95 19.92 -25.15
C ALA A 538 24.42 19.46 -24.98
N ALA A 539 24.69 18.19 -24.65
CA ALA A 539 26.07 17.73 -24.45
C ALA A 539 26.82 17.50 -25.78
N THR A 540 26.11 17.28 -26.89
CA THR A 540 26.71 17.06 -28.21
C THR A 540 26.99 18.37 -28.98
N ILE A 541 26.46 19.52 -28.54
CA ILE A 541 26.69 20.82 -29.23
C ILE A 541 27.96 21.54 -28.72
N LEU A 542 28.47 21.20 -27.53
CA LEU A 542 29.73 21.78 -27.02
C LEU A 542 31.01 21.10 -27.54
N GLU A 543 30.91 19.99 -28.29
CA GLU A 543 32.05 19.36 -28.99
C GLU A 543 32.12 19.69 -30.49
N ILE A 544 31.21 20.53 -31.02
CA ILE A 544 31.26 21.06 -32.40
C ILE A 544 31.44 22.59 -32.40
N LEU A 545 32.22 23.11 -31.46
CA LEU A 545 32.91 24.37 -31.69
C LEU A 545 34.33 24.03 -32.17
N PRO A 546 34.72 24.44 -33.39
CA PRO A 546 36.10 24.25 -33.82
C PRO A 546 37.03 24.90 -32.79
N ALA A 547 38.07 24.17 -32.39
CA ALA A 547 39.14 24.68 -31.55
C ALA A 547 39.53 26.07 -32.07
N ALA A 548 39.55 27.06 -31.17
CA ALA A 548 40.08 28.37 -31.50
C ALA A 548 41.47 28.19 -32.15
N PRO A 549 41.77 28.88 -33.25
CA PRO A 549 43.07 28.78 -33.89
C PRO A 549 44.16 29.10 -32.88
N ASP A 550 45.17 28.23 -32.87
CA ASP A 550 46.37 28.34 -32.04
C ASP A 550 47.01 29.73 -32.25
N PRO A 551 47.08 30.60 -31.22
CA PRO A 551 47.62 31.94 -31.36
C PRO A 551 49.14 31.97 -31.64
N ASP A 552 49.82 30.83 -31.59
CA ASP A 552 51.27 30.72 -31.76
C ASP A 552 51.72 30.13 -33.11
N SER A 553 50.83 29.97 -34.11
CA SER A 553 51.24 29.55 -35.46
C SER A 553 51.65 30.73 -36.36
N GLU A 554 52.65 31.50 -35.93
CA GLU A 554 53.54 32.26 -36.81
C GLU A 554 54.87 32.47 -36.07
N TRP A 555 55.97 32.43 -36.82
CA TRP A 555 57.38 32.43 -36.40
C TRP A 555 58.03 31.05 -36.16
N CYS A 556 58.13 30.24 -37.22
CA CYS A 556 59.41 29.86 -37.87
C CYS A 556 59.18 29.02 -39.12
#